data_AF-A0A3N2QWL2-F1
#
_entry.id   AF-A0A3N2QWL2-F1
#
_cell.length_a   1.000
_cell.length_b   1.000
_cell.length_c   1.000
_cell.angle_alpha   90.00
_cell.angle_beta   90.00
_cell.angle_gamma   90.00
#
_symmetry.space_group_name_H-M   'P 1'
#
loop_
_entity.id
_entity.type
_entity.pdbx_description
1 polymer ?
#
loop_
_entity_poly.entity_id
_entity_poly.type
_entity_poly.pdbx_seq_one_letter_code
_entity_poly.pdbx_strand_id
1 'polypeptide(L)'
;MKRAVCQQALDRLIAYLRGCGVEITSENCRKALQLVDRALAEAGSHEVMARAMDMIPEYFDLPPLAIPMQSPPLMRGSIGYHTNV
;
A
#
# COMPACT_ATOMS: atom_id res chain seq x y z
N MET A 1 2.18 12.87 21.60
CA MET A 1 0.85 12.26 21.89
C MET A 1 0.75 10.94 21.13
N LYS A 2 0.33 9.86 21.81
CA LYS A 2 0.06 8.56 21.16
C LYS A 2 -1.25 8.69 20.37
N ARG A 3 -1.20 8.58 19.04
CA ARG A 3 -2.43 8.53 18.21
C ARG A 3 -3.08 7.16 18.35
N ALA A 4 -4.40 7.09 18.30
CA ALA A 4 -5.13 5.83 18.24
C ALA A 4 -4.73 5.05 16.96
N VAL A 5 -4.75 3.72 17.03
CA VAL A 5 -4.37 2.84 15.90
C VAL A 5 -5.25 3.12 14.67
N CYS A 6 -6.54 3.36 14.86
CA CYS A 6 -7.47 3.74 13.80
C CYS A 6 -7.07 5.03 13.08
N GLN A 7 -6.64 6.05 13.83
CA GLN A 7 -6.21 7.32 13.27
C GLN A 7 -4.90 7.16 12.48
N GLN A 8 -3.95 6.39 13.01
CA GLN A 8 -2.70 6.08 12.31
C GLN A 8 -2.96 5.34 11.00
N ALA A 9 -3.89 4.39 11.00
CA ALA A 9 -4.29 3.64 9.81
C ALA A 9 -4.92 4.53 8.76
N LEU A 10 -5.89 5.36 9.15
CA LEU A 10 -6.53 6.29 8.24
C LEU A 10 -5.54 7.29 7.64
N ASP A 11 -4.68 7.90 8.47
CA ASP A 11 -3.65 8.85 8.01
C ASP A 11 -2.75 8.22 6.94
N ARG A 12 -2.32 6.98 7.16
CA ARG A 12 -1.46 6.24 6.24
C ARG A 12 -2.19 5.92 4.93
N LEU A 13 -3.45 5.51 5.01
CA LEU A 13 -4.27 5.15 3.86
C LEU A 13 -4.51 6.37 2.97
N ILE A 14 -4.87 7.51 3.56
CA ILE A 14 -5.07 8.76 2.84
C ILE A 14 -3.77 9.23 2.17
N ALA A 15 -2.63 9.11 2.86
CA ALA A 15 -1.33 9.43 2.28
C ALA A 15 -0.99 8.51 1.10
N TYR A 16 -1.27 7.21 1.20
CA TYR A 16 -1.05 6.24 0.13
C TYR A 16 -1.93 6.52 -1.08
N LEU A 17 -3.24 6.70 -0.87
CA LEU A 17 -4.21 7.02 -1.95
C LEU A 17 -3.81 8.29 -2.71
N ARG A 18 -3.40 9.34 -1.98
CA ARG A 18 -2.87 10.56 -2.61
C ARG A 18 -1.61 10.29 -3.44
N GLY A 19 -0.71 9.45 -2.94
CA GLY A 19 0.50 9.04 -3.66
C GLY A 19 0.19 8.23 -4.93
N CYS A 20 -0.90 7.46 -4.92
CA CYS A 20 -1.41 6.75 -6.10
C CYS A 20 -2.20 7.65 -7.06
N GLY A 21 -2.36 8.95 -6.78
CA GLY A 21 -3.12 9.88 -7.62
C GLY A 21 -4.64 9.79 -7.44
N VAL A 22 -5.13 9.12 -6.39
CA VAL A 22 -6.55 9.10 -6.05
C VAL A 22 -6.90 10.42 -5.35
N GLU A 23 -7.86 11.17 -5.90
CA GLU A 23 -8.36 12.38 -5.25
C GLU A 23 -9.10 12.04 -3.96
N ILE A 24 -8.84 12.83 -2.91
CA ILE A 24 -9.48 12.65 -1.61
C ILE A 24 -10.81 13.41 -1.61
N THR A 25 -11.81 12.82 -2.26
CA THR A 25 -13.20 13.28 -2.22
C THR A 25 -13.90 12.78 -0.96
N SER A 26 -15.03 13.38 -0.60
CA SER A 26 -15.85 12.93 0.54
C SER A 26 -16.28 11.46 0.42
N GLU A 27 -16.51 10.97 -0.80
CA GLU A 27 -16.84 9.57 -1.06
C GLU A 27 -15.64 8.66 -0.78
N ASN A 28 -14.46 9.01 -1.27
CA ASN A 28 -13.23 8.25 -1.05
C ASN A 28 -12.81 8.25 0.42
N CYS A 29 -13.02 9.36 1.14
CA CYS A 29 -12.87 9.41 2.59
C CYS A 29 -13.81 8.42 3.30
N ARG A 30 -15.09 8.35 2.88
CA ARG A 30 -16.05 7.42 3.48
C ARG A 30 -15.65 5.97 3.20
N LYS A 31 -15.19 5.64 1.98
CA LYS A 31 -14.65 4.31 1.65
C LYS A 31 -13.42 3.97 2.50
N ALA A 32 -12.49 4.91 2.67
CA ALA A 32 -11.30 4.70 3.51
C ALA A 32 -11.67 4.44 4.97
N LEU A 33 -12.66 5.16 5.52
CA LEU A 33 -13.17 4.91 6.87
C LEU A 33 -13.79 3.51 7.01
N GLN A 34 -14.60 3.09 6.04
CA GLN A 34 -15.21 1.75 6.02
C GLN A 34 -14.14 0.64 5.94
N LEU A 35 -13.09 0.86 5.15
CA LEU A 35 -11.97 -0.06 5.05
C LEU A 35 -11.25 -0.19 6.40
N VAL A 36 -10.94 0.92 7.07
CA VAL A 36 -10.28 0.90 8.39
C VAL A 36 -11.16 0.22 9.44
N ASP A 37 -12.47 0.47 9.43
CA ASP A 37 -13.43 -0.18 10.32
C ASP A 37 -13.42 -1.71 10.13
N ARG A 38 -13.48 -2.17 8.89
CA ARG A 38 -13.40 -3.60 8.57
C ARG A 38 -12.05 -4.21 8.96
N ALA A 39 -10.95 -3.51 8.73
CA ALA A 39 -9.62 -3.97 9.15
C ALA A 39 -9.50 -4.06 10.69
N LEU A 40 -10.13 -3.16 11.44
CA LEU A 40 -10.19 -3.22 12.91
C LEU A 40 -11.05 -4.37 13.42
N ALA A 41 -12.11 -4.74 12.68
CA ALA A 41 -12.98 -5.86 13.02
C ALA A 41 -12.31 -7.22 12.74
N GLU A 42 -11.53 -7.31 11.66
CA GLU A 42 -10.90 -8.56 11.22
C GLU A 42 -9.52 -8.82 11.87
N ALA A 43 -8.77 -7.78 12.23
CA ALA A 43 -7.37 -7.90 12.65
C ALA A 43 -7.14 -7.57 14.14
N GLY A 44 -6.14 -8.22 14.74
CA GLY A 44 -5.62 -7.79 16.04
C GLY A 44 -4.98 -6.40 15.96
N SER A 45 -4.90 -5.68 17.08
CA SER A 45 -4.45 -4.27 17.13
C SER A 45 -3.08 -3.99 16.47
N HIS A 46 -2.19 -4.98 16.33
CA HIS A 46 -0.89 -4.82 15.68
C HIS A 46 -0.92 -5.08 14.16
N GLU A 47 -1.96 -5.70 13.64
CA GLU A 47 -2.05 -6.18 12.24
C GLU A 47 -2.99 -5.32 11.39
N VAL A 48 -3.78 -4.44 12.02
CA VAL A 48 -4.75 -3.54 11.36
C VAL A 48 -4.15 -2.83 10.14
N MET A 49 -2.91 -2.36 10.26
CA MET A 49 -2.22 -1.67 9.17
C MET A 49 -1.98 -2.56 7.95
N ALA A 50 -1.44 -3.75 8.17
CA ALA A 50 -1.15 -4.69 7.10
C ALA A 50 -2.45 -5.11 6.41
N ARG A 51 -3.46 -5.46 7.22
CA ARG A 51 -4.77 -5.86 6.71
C ARG A 51 -5.44 -4.74 5.91
N ALA A 52 -5.40 -3.51 6.40
CA ALA A 52 -5.96 -2.36 5.69
C ALA A 52 -5.31 -2.16 4.32
N MET A 53 -3.98 -2.30 4.20
CA MET A 53 -3.28 -2.16 2.92
C MET A 53 -3.65 -3.27 1.93
N ASP A 54 -3.80 -4.52 2.40
CA ASP A 54 -4.20 -5.65 1.57
C ASP A 54 -5.62 -5.50 1.00
N MET A 55 -6.48 -4.78 1.71
CA MET A 55 -7.87 -4.56 1.33
C MET A 55 -8.07 -3.38 0.37
N ILE A 56 -7.06 -2.52 0.17
CA ILE A 56 -7.19 -1.33 -0.70
C ILE A 56 -7.74 -1.68 -2.10
N PRO A 57 -7.26 -2.73 -2.79
CA PRO A 57 -7.76 -3.09 -4.11
C PRO A 57 -9.24 -3.50 -4.13
N GLU A 58 -9.83 -3.90 -3.00
CA GLU A 58 -11.27 -4.21 -2.91
C GLU A 58 -12.14 -2.95 -2.86
N TYR A 59 -11.58 -1.81 -2.42
CA TYR A 59 -12.32 -0.56 -2.19
C TYR A 59 -11.99 0.54 -3.21
N PHE A 60 -10.82 0.47 -3.84
CA PHE A 60 -10.31 1.51 -4.74
C PHE A 60 -9.76 0.91 -6.02
N ASP A 61 -10.23 1.43 -7.16
CA ASP A 61 -9.61 1.19 -8.45
C ASP A 61 -8.31 1.99 -8.55
N LEU A 62 -7.20 1.34 -8.20
CA LEU A 62 -5.88 1.97 -8.28
C LEU A 62 -5.41 2.01 -9.73
N PRO A 63 -4.80 3.12 -10.18
CA PRO A 63 -4.21 3.18 -11.50
C PRO A 63 -3.09 2.12 -11.62
N PRO A 64 -2.92 1.52 -12.82
CA PRO A 64 -1.91 0.51 -13.03
C PRO A 64 -0.52 1.10 -12.73
N LEU A 65 0.28 0.36 -11.95
CA LEU A 65 1.66 0.73 -11.65
C LEU A 65 2.45 0.76 -12.96
N ALA A 66 2.84 1.96 -13.40
CA ALA A 66 3.80 2.14 -14.48
C ALA A 66 5.19 1.77 -13.97
N ILE A 67 5.49 0.47 -13.94
CA ILE A 67 6.83 -0.01 -13.59
C ILE A 67 7.78 0.47 -14.69
N PRO A 68 8.78 1.31 -14.37
CA PRO A 68 9.74 1.74 -15.37
C PRO A 68 10.44 0.50 -15.91
N MET A 69 10.45 0.35 -17.23
CA MET A 69 11.19 -0.71 -17.87
C MET A 69 12.67 -0.59 -17.51
N GLN A 70 13.25 -1.68 -17.01
CA GLN A 70 14.66 -1.73 -16.69
C GLN A 70 15.47 -1.48 -17.97
N SER A 71 16.28 -0.41 -17.96
CA SER A 71 17.21 -0.07 -19.03
C SER A 71 18.57 0.29 -18.44
N PRO A 72 19.67 -0.35 -18.87
CA PRO A 72 19.73 -1.42 -19.87
C PRO A 72 19.10 -2.75 -19.38
N PRO A 73 18.73 -3.66 -20.29
CA PRO A 73 18.24 -4.99 -19.93
C PRO A 73 19.20 -5.69 -18.97
N LEU A 74 18.69 -6.36 -17.93
CA LEU A 74 19.53 -7.13 -17.02
C LEU A 74 20.23 -8.26 -17.78
N MET A 75 21.48 -8.03 -18.15
CA MET A 75 22.39 -9.06 -18.67
C MET A 75 22.83 -9.93 -17.49
N ARG A 76 22.05 -10.96 -17.15
CA ARG A 76 22.42 -11.95 -16.13
C ARG A 76 23.64 -12.75 -16.65
N GLY A 77 24.85 -12.25 -16.39
CA GLY A 77 26.10 -12.89 -16.82
C GLY A 77 27.34 -12.00 -16.85
N SER A 78 27.22 -10.67 -16.75
CA SER A 78 28.38 -9.76 -16.87
C SER A 78 29.20 -9.55 -15.59
N ILE A 79 28.75 -10.08 -14.44
CA ILE A 79 29.43 -9.90 -13.15
C ILE A 79 30.43 -11.03 -12.83
N GLY A 80 30.56 -12.05 -13.69
CA GLY A 80 31.69 -13.00 -13.62
C GLY A 80 31.87 -13.65 -12.23
N TYR A 81 30.77 -13.99 -11.55
CA TYR A 81 30.84 -14.79 -10.32
C TYR A 81 31.37 -16.18 -10.68
N HIS A 82 32.69 -16.31 -10.79
CA HIS A 82 33.38 -17.59 -10.84
C HIS A 82 33.16 -18.24 -9.48
N THR A 83 32.42 -19.35 -9.47
CA THR A 83 32.46 -20.30 -8.35
C THR A 83 33.87 -20.86 -8.31
N ASN A 84 34.67 -20.45 -7.32
CA ASN A 84 35.86 -21.17 -6.89
C ASN A 84 35.37 -22.51 -6.32
N VAL A 85 35.31 -23.53 -7.17
CA VAL A 85 35.18 -24.94 -6.79
C VAL A 85 36.51 -25.62 -6.94
#